data_AF-A0A926YVT6-F1
#
_entry.id   AF-A0A926YVT6-F1
#
_cell.length_a   1.000
_cell.length_b   1.000
_cell.length_c   1.000
_cell.angle_alpha   90.00
_cell.angle_beta   90.00
_cell.angle_gamma   90.00
#
_symmetry.space_group_name_H-M   'P 1'
#
loop_
_entity.id
_entity.type
_entity.pdbx_description
1 polymer ?
#
loop_
_entity_poly.entity_id
_entity_poly.type
_entity_poly.pdbx_seq_one_letter_code
_entity_poly.pdbx_strand_id
1 'polypeptide(L)'
;MTAYPFASSLLSVNHLQFAQNGAWEKVQTVYPGSFEDLYDLSNWLDNAARDVAVETLFMDETSELSGFFGVRTKDFPSAGRTLMWMRLATLAATRNKKPFSELISLCLRTLNLPPTLPDTKPVFEMGIFNFWNTSDPLILGNSPLEKLTELMATQAGPSWLRDGHEAPICLEYVWHDPAHIWISRNISVKLNGRYFVDIEKIKRTYHNEN
;
A
#
# COMPACT_ATOMS: atom_id res chain seq x y z
N MET A 1 21.43 -3.58 -3.33
CA MET A 1 20.08 -3.64 -2.72
C MET A 1 19.43 -2.29 -2.92
N THR A 2 18.23 -2.26 -3.52
CA THR A 2 17.44 -1.03 -3.60
C THR A 2 17.04 -0.64 -2.18
N ALA A 3 17.36 0.58 -1.78
CA ALA A 3 16.94 1.12 -0.50
C ALA A 3 15.44 1.46 -0.63
N TYR A 4 14.58 0.85 0.18
CA TYR A 4 13.13 1.10 0.19
C TYR A 4 12.67 1.62 1.55
N PRO A 5 11.48 2.27 1.63
CA PRO A 5 10.99 2.88 2.86
C PRO A 5 10.78 1.84 3.96
N PHE A 6 10.93 2.27 5.20
CA PHE A 6 10.69 1.46 6.40
C PHE A 6 11.59 0.22 6.58
N ALA A 7 12.61 0.02 5.75
CA ALA A 7 13.48 -1.17 5.81
C ALA A 7 14.09 -1.43 7.21
N SER A 8 14.36 -0.37 7.98
CA SER A 8 14.89 -0.42 9.35
C SER A 8 13.85 -0.10 10.44
N SER A 9 12.59 0.15 10.08
CA SER A 9 11.56 0.61 11.01
C SER A 9 10.89 -0.54 11.77
N LEU A 10 10.56 -0.27 13.03
CA LEU A 10 9.60 -1.06 13.80
C LEU A 10 8.21 -0.45 13.57
N LEU A 11 7.30 -1.22 12.98
CA LEU A 11 5.95 -0.76 12.65
C LEU A 11 4.90 -1.50 13.48
N SER A 12 3.83 -0.79 13.80
CA SER A 12 2.57 -1.36 14.27
C SER A 12 1.62 -1.44 13.09
N VAL A 13 1.01 -2.61 12.87
CA VAL A 13 -0.08 -2.74 11.89
C VAL A 13 -1.35 -2.15 12.48
N ASN A 14 -1.91 -1.14 11.82
CA ASN A 14 -3.12 -0.46 12.29
C ASN A 14 -4.39 -1.18 11.82
N HIS A 15 -4.41 -1.65 10.58
CA HIS A 15 -5.48 -2.47 10.00
C HIS A 15 -5.04 -3.05 8.66
N LEU A 16 -5.85 -3.96 8.14
CA LEU A 16 -5.73 -4.47 6.78
C LEU A 16 -6.88 -3.99 5.91
N GLN A 17 -6.62 -3.77 4.62
CA GLN A 17 -7.65 -3.53 3.62
C GLN A 17 -7.58 -4.59 2.52
N PHE A 18 -8.74 -5.05 2.07
CA PHE A 18 -8.86 -6.05 1.01
C PHE A 18 -9.67 -5.47 -0.14
N ALA A 19 -9.11 -5.52 -1.35
CA ALA A 19 -9.77 -5.07 -2.57
C ALA A 19 -9.93 -6.25 -3.54
N GLN A 20 -11.02 -6.25 -4.31
CA GLN A 20 -11.24 -7.20 -5.41
C GLN A 20 -11.16 -6.48 -6.75
N ASN A 21 -10.58 -7.14 -7.76
CA ASN A 21 -10.38 -6.58 -9.11
C ASN A 21 -9.64 -5.23 -9.11
N GLY A 22 -8.81 -4.96 -8.09
CA GLY A 22 -8.14 -3.66 -7.92
C GLY A 22 -9.03 -2.50 -7.49
N ALA A 23 -10.28 -2.75 -7.06
CA ALA A 23 -11.20 -1.70 -6.64
C ALA A 23 -11.05 -1.29 -5.18
N TRP A 24 -10.16 -0.34 -4.93
CA TRP A 24 -9.84 0.16 -3.59
C TRP A 24 -10.91 1.06 -2.98
N GLU A 25 -11.81 1.63 -3.80
CA GLU A 25 -12.94 2.42 -3.31
C GLU A 25 -14.01 1.56 -2.59
N LYS A 26 -13.92 0.23 -2.69
CA LYS A 26 -14.87 -0.73 -2.13
C LYS A 26 -14.18 -1.79 -1.24
N VAL A 27 -13.16 -1.37 -0.51
CA VAL A 27 -12.38 -2.27 0.35
C VAL A 27 -13.19 -2.84 1.50
N GLN A 28 -12.82 -4.05 1.91
CA GLN A 28 -13.15 -4.58 3.23
C GLN A 28 -12.00 -4.28 4.18
N THR A 29 -12.31 -3.71 5.35
CA THR A 29 -11.29 -3.37 6.34
C THR A 29 -11.38 -4.33 7.51
N VAL A 30 -10.23 -4.79 7.99
CA VAL A 30 -10.13 -5.56 9.25
C VAL A 30 -9.28 -4.82 10.25
N TYR A 31 -9.91 -4.44 11.37
CA TYR A 31 -9.23 -3.83 12.49
C TYR A 31 -8.71 -4.89 13.48
N PRO A 32 -7.54 -4.65 14.11
CA PRO A 32 -7.03 -5.53 15.13
C PRO A 32 -8.01 -5.70 16.30
N GLY A 33 -8.33 -6.94 16.63
CA GLY A 33 -9.19 -7.29 17.76
C GLY A 33 -10.70 -7.33 17.46
N SER A 34 -11.12 -7.06 16.21
CA SER A 34 -12.52 -7.20 15.79
C SER A 34 -12.77 -8.59 15.19
N PHE A 35 -13.47 -9.45 15.93
CA PHE A 35 -13.87 -10.77 15.42
C PHE A 35 -15.01 -10.68 14.40
N GLU A 36 -15.82 -9.64 14.47
CA GLU A 36 -16.91 -9.36 13.52
C GLU A 36 -16.34 -9.06 12.13
N ASP A 37 -15.33 -8.19 12.04
CA ASP A 37 -14.63 -7.87 10.78
C ASP A 37 -14.05 -9.13 10.12
N LEU A 38 -13.57 -10.08 10.91
CA LEU A 38 -13.03 -11.35 10.40
C LEU A 38 -14.13 -12.24 9.81
N TYR A 39 -15.30 -12.27 10.44
CA TYR A 39 -16.45 -13.03 9.95
C TYR A 39 -17.01 -12.42 8.65
N ASP A 40 -17.15 -11.09 8.61
CA ASP A 40 -17.60 -10.37 7.43
C ASP A 40 -16.62 -10.50 6.27
N LEU A 41 -15.32 -10.37 6.54
CA LEU A 41 -14.28 -10.63 5.55
C LEU A 41 -14.35 -12.07 5.02
N SER A 42 -14.57 -13.06 5.89
CA SER A 42 -14.68 -14.47 5.49
C SER A 42 -15.81 -14.66 4.48
N ASN A 43 -17.01 -14.18 4.82
CA ASN A 43 -18.18 -14.26 3.94
C ASN A 43 -17.95 -13.51 2.63
N TRP A 44 -17.30 -12.35 2.69
CA TRP A 44 -16.98 -11.57 1.51
C TRP A 44 -15.98 -12.28 0.59
N LEU A 45 -14.92 -12.88 1.14
CA LEU A 45 -13.87 -13.57 0.38
C LEU A 45 -14.35 -14.83 -0.33
N ASP A 46 -15.29 -15.58 0.27
CA ASP A 46 -15.90 -16.76 -0.35
C ASP A 46 -16.65 -16.40 -1.64
N ASN A 47 -17.13 -15.17 -1.75
CA ASN A 47 -17.86 -14.65 -2.90
C ASN A 47 -17.01 -13.74 -3.83
N ALA A 48 -15.79 -13.40 -3.41
CA ALA A 48 -14.94 -12.47 -4.14
C ALA A 48 -14.36 -13.06 -5.44
N ALA A 49 -14.06 -12.18 -6.39
CA ALA A 49 -13.35 -12.55 -7.62
C ALA A 49 -11.97 -13.18 -7.33
N ARG A 50 -11.37 -13.86 -8.31
CA ARG A 50 -10.04 -14.49 -8.15
C ARG A 50 -8.89 -13.49 -8.02
N ASP A 51 -9.13 -12.25 -8.44
CA ASP A 51 -8.22 -11.15 -8.34
C ASP A 51 -8.47 -10.39 -7.04
N VAL A 52 -7.58 -10.60 -6.08
CA VAL A 52 -7.67 -10.02 -4.74
C VAL A 52 -6.34 -9.36 -4.40
N ALA A 53 -6.43 -8.19 -3.78
CA ALA A 53 -5.34 -7.45 -3.22
C ALA A 53 -5.54 -7.25 -1.72
N VAL A 54 -4.43 -7.20 -0.97
CA VAL A 54 -4.40 -6.76 0.42
C VAL A 54 -3.44 -5.61 0.58
N GLU A 55 -3.75 -4.71 1.49
CA GLU A 55 -2.82 -3.72 2.04
C GLU A 55 -2.76 -3.87 3.56
N THR A 56 -1.54 -3.75 4.07
CA THR A 56 -1.23 -3.64 5.49
C THR A 56 -0.86 -2.20 5.78
N LEU A 57 -1.67 -1.52 6.57
CA LEU A 57 -1.55 -0.07 6.77
C LEU A 57 -0.82 0.28 8.06
N PHE A 58 -0.01 1.33 7.96
CA PHE A 58 0.76 1.91 9.05
C PHE A 58 0.33 3.36 9.24
N MET A 59 -0.08 3.70 10.46
CA MET A 59 -0.39 5.07 10.86
C MET A 59 0.75 5.63 11.70
N ASP A 60 0.90 6.96 11.65
CA ASP A 60 1.78 7.67 12.57
C ASP A 60 1.14 7.84 13.97
N GLU A 61 1.85 8.52 14.86
CA GLU A 61 1.39 8.81 16.22
C GLU A 61 0.15 9.71 16.29
N THR A 62 -0.18 10.41 15.20
CA THR A 62 -1.37 11.26 15.05
C THR A 62 -2.54 10.52 14.42
N SER A 63 -2.40 9.21 14.16
CA SER A 63 -3.39 8.38 13.45
C SER A 63 -3.60 8.78 11.99
N GLU A 64 -2.64 9.49 11.38
CA GLU A 64 -2.62 9.78 9.95
C GLU A 64 -1.83 8.68 9.20
N LEU A 65 -2.16 8.47 7.92
CA LEU A 65 -1.50 7.43 7.11
C LEU A 65 -0.01 7.73 6.98
N SER A 66 0.84 6.81 7.42
CA SER A 66 2.29 6.87 7.24
C SER A 66 2.72 6.12 5.98
N GLY A 67 2.10 4.96 5.71
CA GLY A 67 2.38 4.16 4.54
C GLY A 67 1.65 2.82 4.58
N PHE A 68 1.94 1.97 3.60
CA PHE A 68 1.37 0.62 3.52
C PHE A 68 2.28 -0.34 2.77
N PHE A 69 2.08 -1.63 3.01
CA PHE A 69 2.62 -2.72 2.20
C PHE A 69 1.45 -3.48 1.58
N GLY A 70 1.47 -3.66 0.27
CA GLY A 70 0.42 -4.36 -0.42
C GLY A 70 0.90 -5.43 -1.40
N VAL A 71 0.00 -6.35 -1.69
CA VAL A 71 0.22 -7.45 -2.62
C VAL A 71 -1.09 -7.85 -3.27
N ARG A 72 -1.05 -8.07 -4.57
CA ARG A 72 -2.16 -8.52 -5.40
C ARG A 72 -1.80 -9.82 -6.08
N THR A 73 -2.67 -10.80 -5.90
CA THR A 73 -2.56 -12.10 -6.54
C THR A 73 -3.64 -12.20 -7.60
N LYS A 74 -3.24 -12.47 -8.85
CA LYS A 74 -4.17 -12.82 -9.93
C LYS A 74 -4.44 -14.32 -9.89
N ASP A 75 -5.67 -14.71 -10.19
CA ASP A 75 -6.08 -16.11 -10.39
C ASP A 75 -5.91 -17.06 -9.19
N PHE A 76 -6.13 -16.56 -7.96
CA PHE A 76 -6.04 -17.42 -6.78
C PHE A 76 -7.26 -18.37 -6.67
N PRO A 77 -7.10 -19.71 -6.62
CA PRO A 77 -8.23 -20.65 -6.52
C PRO A 77 -9.04 -20.47 -5.21
N SER A 78 -10.35 -20.71 -5.25
CA SER A 78 -11.24 -20.38 -4.11
C SER A 78 -11.05 -21.29 -2.88
N ALA A 79 -10.65 -22.55 -3.05
CA ALA A 79 -10.78 -23.59 -2.02
C ALA A 79 -9.96 -23.37 -0.71
N GLY A 80 -9.03 -22.40 -0.68
CA GLY A 80 -8.26 -22.07 0.52
C GLY A 80 -8.08 -20.58 0.78
N ARG A 81 -8.77 -19.73 0.02
CA ARG A 81 -8.52 -18.27 -0.02
C ARG A 81 -8.85 -17.63 1.33
N THR A 82 -10.04 -17.92 1.85
CA THR A 82 -10.56 -17.35 3.10
C THR A 82 -9.65 -17.67 4.29
N LEU A 83 -9.22 -18.92 4.43
CA LEU A 83 -8.30 -19.32 5.49
C LEU A 83 -6.93 -18.60 5.41
N MET A 84 -6.38 -18.42 4.20
CA MET A 84 -5.10 -17.74 4.02
C MET A 84 -5.18 -16.24 4.36
N TRP A 85 -6.21 -15.53 3.91
CA TRP A 85 -6.39 -14.12 4.24
C TRP A 85 -6.80 -13.89 5.70
N MET A 86 -7.60 -14.78 6.28
CA MET A 86 -7.90 -14.74 7.71
C MET A 86 -6.63 -14.94 8.56
N ARG A 87 -5.66 -15.76 8.10
CA ARG A 87 -4.34 -15.85 8.74
C ARG A 87 -3.59 -14.53 8.69
N LEU A 88 -3.60 -13.82 7.56
CA LEU A 88 -3.02 -12.46 7.48
C LEU A 88 -3.71 -11.49 8.43
N ALA A 89 -5.04 -11.51 8.47
CA ALA A 89 -5.83 -10.64 9.35
C ALA A 89 -5.60 -10.90 10.84
N THR A 90 -5.43 -12.17 11.24
CA THR A 90 -5.07 -12.51 12.62
C THR A 90 -3.62 -12.14 12.96
N LEU A 91 -2.71 -12.14 12.00
CA LEU A 91 -1.34 -11.65 12.21
C LEU A 91 -1.30 -10.15 12.50
N ALA A 92 -2.06 -9.35 11.74
CA ALA A 92 -2.27 -7.93 11.99
C ALA A 92 -2.95 -7.67 13.36
N ALA A 93 -3.82 -8.58 13.80
CA ALA A 93 -4.59 -8.43 15.02
C ALA A 93 -3.75 -8.42 16.32
N THR A 94 -2.50 -8.90 16.27
CA THR A 94 -1.67 -9.01 17.49
C THR A 94 -1.03 -7.69 17.95
N ARG A 95 -1.13 -6.59 17.16
CA ARG A 95 -0.60 -5.23 17.45
C ARG A 95 0.84 -5.15 17.95
N ASN A 96 1.63 -6.21 17.85
CA ASN A 96 3.00 -6.19 18.29
C ASN A 96 3.86 -5.43 17.28
N LYS A 97 4.70 -4.52 17.79
CA LYS A 97 5.72 -3.87 16.97
C LYS A 97 6.64 -4.94 16.40
N LYS A 98 6.72 -5.02 15.08
CA LYS A 98 7.60 -5.94 14.37
C LYS A 98 8.51 -5.17 13.43
N PRO A 99 9.74 -5.64 13.17
CA PRO A 99 10.52 -5.16 12.05
C PRO A 99 9.70 -5.27 10.77
N PHE A 100 9.71 -4.23 9.94
CA PHE A 100 8.97 -4.21 8.67
C PHE A 100 9.32 -5.41 7.77
N SER A 101 10.59 -5.83 7.77
CA SER A 101 11.06 -7.00 7.04
C SER A 101 10.44 -8.32 7.52
N GLU A 102 10.19 -8.47 8.83
CA GLU A 102 9.52 -9.64 9.40
C GLU A 102 8.05 -9.67 8.94
N LEU A 103 7.38 -8.52 8.95
CA LEU A 103 5.99 -8.40 8.50
C LEU A 103 5.83 -8.75 7.02
N ILE A 104 6.70 -8.20 6.15
CA ILE A 104 6.70 -8.53 4.71
C ILE A 104 6.94 -10.03 4.53
N SER A 105 7.98 -10.58 5.16
CA SER A 105 8.34 -12.00 5.00
C SER A 105 7.18 -12.91 5.39
N LEU A 106 6.49 -12.57 6.47
CA LEU A 106 5.34 -13.32 6.94
C LEU A 106 4.13 -13.19 6.00
N CYS A 107 3.88 -11.99 5.49
CA CYS A 107 2.79 -11.77 4.54
C CYS A 107 3.00 -12.58 3.25
N LEU A 108 4.20 -12.49 2.66
CA LEU A 108 4.55 -13.20 1.44
C LEU A 108 4.48 -14.73 1.63
N ARG A 109 5.01 -15.26 2.74
CA ARG A 109 4.89 -16.70 3.07
C ARG A 109 3.44 -17.14 3.17
N THR A 110 2.60 -16.33 3.81
CA THR A 110 1.18 -16.67 4.00
C THR A 110 0.44 -16.72 2.66
N LEU A 111 0.93 -16.03 1.64
CA LEU A 111 0.41 -16.06 0.27
C LEU A 111 1.13 -17.03 -0.66
N ASN A 112 1.99 -17.90 -0.13
CA ASN A 112 2.83 -18.83 -0.89
C ASN A 112 3.76 -18.13 -1.91
N LEU A 113 4.22 -16.92 -1.59
CA LEU A 113 5.23 -16.19 -2.35
C LEU A 113 6.62 -16.32 -1.71
N PRO A 114 7.71 -16.06 -2.45
CA PRO A 114 9.04 -15.99 -1.87
C PRO A 114 9.08 -15.05 -0.65
N PRO A 115 9.76 -15.43 0.46
CA PRO A 115 9.71 -14.72 1.74
C PRO A 115 10.50 -13.41 1.76
N THR A 116 10.93 -12.92 0.60
CA THR A 116 11.75 -11.74 0.38
C THR A 116 11.19 -10.96 -0.80
N LEU A 117 11.39 -9.64 -0.81
CA LEU A 117 11.04 -8.81 -1.96
C LEU A 117 11.82 -9.27 -3.21
N PRO A 118 11.31 -9.03 -4.42
CA PRO A 118 12.04 -9.32 -5.63
C PRO A 118 13.34 -8.52 -5.70
N ASP A 119 14.42 -9.16 -6.17
CA ASP A 119 15.71 -8.49 -6.37
C ASP A 119 15.72 -7.53 -7.58
N THR A 120 14.65 -7.53 -8.37
CA THR A 120 14.48 -6.60 -9.49
C THR A 120 14.27 -5.17 -8.99
N LYS A 121 14.64 -4.20 -9.82
CA LYS A 121 14.41 -2.79 -9.51
C LYS A 121 12.90 -2.50 -9.58
N PRO A 122 12.29 -1.91 -8.52
CA PRO A 122 10.90 -1.49 -8.59
C PRO A 122 10.71 -0.34 -9.57
N VAL A 123 9.50 -0.21 -10.10
CA VAL A 123 9.05 1.04 -10.73
C VAL A 123 8.45 1.94 -9.67
N PHE A 124 8.47 3.25 -9.93
CA PHE A 124 7.84 4.22 -9.06
C PHE A 124 6.48 4.61 -9.60
N GLU A 125 5.47 4.53 -8.74
CA GLU A 125 4.12 5.00 -8.99
C GLU A 125 3.73 6.04 -7.93
N MET A 126 2.83 6.95 -8.27
CA MET A 126 2.27 7.89 -7.31
C MET A 126 0.77 7.98 -7.48
N GLY A 127 0.02 7.75 -6.40
CA GLY A 127 -1.43 7.66 -6.44
C GLY A 127 -2.08 8.27 -5.22
N ILE A 128 -3.40 8.44 -5.32
CA ILE A 128 -4.23 8.80 -4.19
C ILE A 128 -4.63 7.50 -3.47
N PHE A 129 -4.38 7.45 -2.16
CA PHE A 129 -4.71 6.31 -1.33
C PHE A 129 -6.20 5.97 -1.40
N ASN A 130 -6.53 4.72 -1.75
CA ASN A 130 -7.88 4.18 -1.98
C ASN A 130 -8.66 4.67 -3.23
N PHE A 131 -8.03 5.41 -4.15
CA PHE A 131 -8.71 5.92 -5.35
C PHE A 131 -8.11 5.39 -6.67
N TRP A 132 -7.55 4.18 -6.68
CA TRP A 132 -6.87 3.61 -7.85
C TRP A 132 -7.74 3.46 -9.11
N ASN A 133 -9.06 3.30 -9.04
CA ASN A 133 -9.90 3.23 -10.26
C ASN A 133 -10.32 4.61 -10.76
N THR A 134 -10.54 5.53 -9.83
CA THR A 134 -11.08 6.86 -10.12
C THR A 134 -9.97 7.89 -10.37
N SER A 135 -8.77 7.58 -9.89
CA SER A 135 -7.55 8.37 -10.01
C SER A 135 -6.39 7.43 -10.34
N ASP A 136 -6.28 7.06 -11.63
CA ASP A 136 -5.21 6.19 -12.12
C ASP A 136 -3.84 6.65 -11.57
N PRO A 137 -3.00 5.71 -11.11
CA PRO A 137 -1.69 6.05 -10.58
C PRO A 137 -0.83 6.69 -11.66
N LEU A 138 -0.09 7.73 -11.26
CA LEU A 138 0.91 8.36 -12.09
C LEU A 138 2.17 7.47 -12.13
N ILE A 139 2.45 6.89 -13.29
CA ILE A 139 3.67 6.12 -13.51
C ILE A 139 4.86 7.09 -13.61
N LEU A 140 5.75 7.06 -12.62
CA LEU A 140 6.92 7.92 -12.54
C LEU A 140 8.19 7.26 -13.11
N GLY A 141 8.14 5.95 -13.39
CA GLY A 141 9.23 5.21 -14.03
C GLY A 141 10.41 5.03 -13.09
N ASN A 142 11.63 5.39 -13.54
CA ASN A 142 12.88 5.16 -12.81
C ASN A 142 13.45 6.41 -12.11
N SER A 143 12.90 7.60 -12.39
CA SER A 143 13.38 8.90 -11.92
C SER A 143 12.22 9.72 -11.36
N PRO A 144 11.67 9.35 -10.19
CA PRO A 144 10.41 9.90 -9.72
C PRO A 144 10.45 11.42 -9.45
N LEU A 145 11.56 11.91 -8.90
CA LEU A 145 11.73 13.35 -8.62
C LEU A 145 11.80 14.19 -9.89
N GLU A 146 12.57 13.75 -10.89
CA GLU A 146 12.70 14.47 -12.17
C GLU A 146 11.36 14.52 -12.89
N LYS A 147 10.67 13.37 -12.98
CA LYS A 147 9.38 13.29 -13.68
C LYS A 147 8.31 14.14 -13.00
N LEU A 148 8.26 14.12 -11.67
CA LEU A 148 7.29 14.92 -10.93
C LEU A 148 7.58 16.42 -11.05
N THR A 149 8.85 16.82 -10.98
CA THR A 149 9.25 18.23 -11.12
C THR A 149 8.85 18.78 -12.51
N GLU A 150 9.06 17.98 -13.56
CA GLU A 150 8.63 18.30 -14.93
C GLU A 150 7.11 18.51 -15.00
N LEU A 151 6.32 17.57 -14.47
CA LEU A 151 4.86 17.62 -14.51
C LEU A 151 4.31 18.83 -13.76
N MET A 152 4.83 19.11 -12.56
CA MET A 152 4.41 20.27 -11.77
C MET A 152 4.78 21.60 -12.44
N ALA A 153 5.99 21.71 -13.01
CA ALA A 153 6.44 22.93 -13.69
C ALA A 153 5.63 23.22 -14.97
N THR A 154 5.26 22.18 -15.70
CA THR A 154 4.45 22.27 -16.93
C THR A 154 2.95 22.30 -16.67
N GLN A 155 2.54 22.20 -15.40
CA GLN A 155 1.14 22.00 -14.99
C GLN A 155 0.45 20.82 -15.70
N ALA A 156 1.22 19.83 -16.13
CA ALA A 156 0.72 18.62 -16.75
C ALA A 156 0.35 17.56 -15.70
N GLY A 157 -0.42 16.55 -16.13
CA GLY A 157 -0.84 15.45 -15.26
C GLY A 157 -2.16 15.70 -14.52
N PRO A 158 -2.51 14.81 -13.57
CA PRO A 158 -3.79 14.85 -12.87
C PRO A 158 -4.01 16.15 -12.08
N SER A 159 -5.26 16.59 -11.97
CA SER A 159 -5.63 17.82 -11.26
C SER A 159 -5.20 17.80 -9.79
N TRP A 160 -5.24 16.62 -9.13
CA TRP A 160 -4.84 16.48 -7.74
C TRP A 160 -3.37 16.84 -7.45
N LEU A 161 -2.49 16.87 -8.47
CA LEU A 161 -1.12 17.39 -8.30
C LEU A 161 -1.09 18.89 -7.98
N ARG A 162 -2.08 19.64 -8.49
CA ARG A 162 -2.17 21.10 -8.35
C ARG A 162 -3.19 21.49 -7.29
N ASP A 163 -4.35 20.84 -7.34
CA ASP A 163 -5.51 21.20 -6.53
C ASP A 163 -5.57 20.43 -5.21
N GLY A 164 -4.67 19.44 -5.03
CA GLY A 164 -4.71 18.49 -3.93
C GLY A 164 -5.89 17.52 -4.01
N HIS A 165 -5.98 16.59 -3.05
CA HIS A 165 -7.07 15.63 -2.95
C HIS A 165 -7.65 15.55 -1.53
N GLU A 166 -8.84 14.99 -1.36
CA GLU A 166 -9.43 14.76 -0.03
C GLU A 166 -8.80 13.59 0.75
N ALA A 167 -7.94 12.82 0.09
CA ALA A 167 -7.27 11.64 0.65
C ALA A 167 -5.74 11.75 0.47
N PRO A 168 -4.95 11.06 1.31
CA PRO A 168 -3.49 11.10 1.24
C PRO A 168 -2.94 10.73 -0.14
N ILE A 169 -1.85 11.40 -0.55
CA ILE A 169 -1.12 11.08 -1.77
C ILE A 169 0.13 10.29 -1.38
N CYS A 170 0.38 9.20 -2.10
CA CYS A 170 1.37 8.21 -1.76
C CYS A 170 2.35 7.97 -2.89
N LEU A 171 3.63 7.77 -2.55
CA LEU A 171 4.67 7.28 -3.46
C LEU A 171 4.86 5.79 -3.22
N GLU A 172 4.82 5.01 -4.28
CA GLU A 172 4.81 3.56 -4.25
C GLU A 172 6.03 2.99 -5.00
N TYR A 173 6.67 2.01 -4.37
CA TYR A 173 7.70 1.15 -4.93
C TYR A 173 7.02 -0.12 -5.39
N VAL A 174 6.92 -0.33 -6.69
CA VAL A 174 6.07 -1.39 -7.28
C VAL A 174 6.92 -2.43 -8.00
N TRP A 175 6.66 -3.69 -7.71
CA TRP A 175 7.16 -4.86 -8.43
C TRP A 175 5.97 -5.56 -9.08
N HIS A 176 6.04 -5.84 -10.38
CA HIS A 176 4.96 -6.56 -11.08
C HIS A 176 5.18 -8.07 -11.16
N ASP A 177 6.43 -8.53 -10.97
CA ASP A 177 6.83 -9.95 -11.00
C ASP A 177 7.54 -10.35 -9.70
N PRO A 178 7.33 -11.56 -9.15
CA PRO A 178 6.44 -12.62 -9.64
C PRO A 178 4.96 -12.39 -9.29
N ALA A 179 4.68 -11.38 -8.49
CA ALA A 179 3.36 -10.91 -8.14
C ALA A 179 3.37 -9.38 -8.11
N HIS A 180 2.21 -8.77 -8.19
CA HIS A 180 2.10 -7.32 -8.05
C HIS A 180 2.24 -6.98 -6.56
N ILE A 181 3.41 -6.47 -6.15
CA ILE A 181 3.78 -6.14 -4.78
C ILE A 181 4.12 -4.65 -4.74
N TRP A 182 3.68 -3.94 -3.71
CA TRP A 182 4.03 -2.54 -3.54
C TRP A 182 4.31 -2.17 -2.09
N ILE A 183 5.21 -1.20 -1.92
CA ILE A 183 5.49 -0.54 -0.64
C ILE A 183 5.29 0.94 -0.84
N SER A 184 4.51 1.56 0.03
CA SER A 184 4.05 2.92 -0.12
C SER A 184 4.36 3.78 1.09
N ARG A 185 4.68 5.06 0.86
CA ARG A 185 4.79 6.08 1.90
C ARG A 185 3.91 7.28 1.57
N ASN A 186 3.24 7.81 2.58
CA ASN A 186 2.52 9.07 2.45
C ASN A 186 3.52 10.21 2.24
N ILE A 187 3.40 10.89 1.11
CA ILE A 187 4.26 11.99 0.68
C ILE A 187 3.51 13.32 0.65
N SER A 188 2.34 13.37 1.28
CA SER A 188 1.48 14.54 1.26
C SER A 188 1.49 15.32 2.57
N VAL A 189 1.10 16.59 2.47
CA VAL A 189 0.80 17.47 3.60
C VAL A 189 -0.66 17.90 3.53
N LYS A 190 -1.34 17.90 4.68
CA LYS A 190 -2.75 18.30 4.77
C LYS A 190 -2.84 19.80 5.04
N LEU A 191 -3.43 20.54 4.11
CA LEU A 191 -3.66 21.98 4.20
C LEU A 191 -5.12 22.27 3.82
N ASN A 192 -5.83 23.00 4.68
CA ASN A 192 -7.24 23.38 4.44
C ASN A 192 -8.15 22.19 4.05
N GLY A 193 -7.96 21.03 4.70
CA GLY A 193 -8.75 19.82 4.45
C GLY A 193 -8.38 19.05 3.18
N ARG A 194 -7.33 19.42 2.46
CA ARG A 194 -6.84 18.72 1.26
C ARG A 194 -5.38 18.32 1.41
N TYR A 195 -5.00 17.21 0.80
CA TYR A 195 -3.66 16.67 0.76
C TYR A 195 -2.96 17.16 -0.51
N PHE A 196 -1.81 17.78 -0.33
CA PHE A 196 -0.93 18.26 -1.40
C PHE A 196 0.38 17.50 -1.37
N VAL A 197 0.99 17.32 -2.53
CA VAL A 197 2.31 16.69 -2.63
C VAL A 197 3.36 17.55 -1.92
N ASP A 198 4.15 16.92 -1.03
CA ASP A 198 5.29 17.53 -0.35
C ASP A 198 6.59 17.00 -0.96
N ILE A 199 7.25 17.83 -1.77
CA ILE A 199 8.49 17.47 -2.47
C ILE A 199 9.61 17.08 -1.49
N GLU A 200 9.68 17.70 -0.32
CA GLU A 200 10.72 17.37 0.66
C GLU A 200 10.44 16.01 1.32
N LYS A 201 9.17 15.61 1.48
CA LYS A 201 8.84 14.22 1.88
C LYS A 201 9.20 13.22 0.79
N ILE A 202 9.03 13.55 -0.49
CA ILE A 202 9.43 12.67 -1.60
C ILE A 202 10.94 12.49 -1.62
N LYS A 203 11.72 13.58 -1.56
CA LYS A 203 13.20 13.51 -1.55
C LYS A 203 13.69 12.62 -0.42
N ARG A 204 13.19 12.83 0.80
CA ARG A 204 13.51 11.98 1.95
C ARG A 204 13.12 10.52 1.72
N THR A 205 11.93 10.28 1.19
CA THR A 205 11.45 8.92 0.89
C THR A 205 12.31 8.22 -0.17
N TYR A 206 12.73 8.93 -1.22
CA TYR A 206 13.54 8.40 -2.32
C TYR A 206 15.00 8.16 -1.93
N HIS A 207 15.55 9.02 -1.09
CA HIS A 207 16.92 8.89 -0.57
C HIS A 207 17.01 8.07 0.73
N ASN A 208 15.89 7.53 1.22
CA ASN A 208 15.80 6.78 2.47
C ASN A 208 16.29 7.57 3.71
N GLU A 209 15.99 8.86 3.73
CA GLU A 209 16.21 9.74 4.87
C GLU A 209 14.96 9.65 5.77
N ASN A 210 15.16 9.28 7.05
CA ASN A 210 14.07 9.17 8.03
C ASN A 210 13.68 10.53 8.60
#